data_AF-A0A5C7PXA6-F1
#
_entry.id   AF-A0A5C7PXA6-F1
#
_cell.length_a   1.000
_cell.length_b   1.000
_cell.length_c   1.000
_cell.angle_alpha   90.00
_cell.angle_beta   90.00
_cell.angle_gamma   90.00
#
_symmetry.space_group_name_H-M   'P 1'
#
loop_
_entity.id
_entity.type
_entity.pdbx_description
1 polymer ?
#
loop_
_entity_poly.entity_id
_entity_poly.type
_entity_poly.pdbx_seq_one_letter_code
_entity_poly.pdbx_strand_id
1 'polypeptide(L)'
;MAFTTSSTSTASHLSPQPAQPPQAQQEVLPAYASEHPYFTLLYHPLRWGWLSGRWLPILRKLSLTPGSQNVDKQGDPSMAIAVESQQGWIAVPHTVLPGEDYVVAYAARGGLAHFSRWEKLKLLGGRLTTSSDEHGYADYLERVCARLGWTPDPDVVEGRITALEAECVQDEAAAPTDLKAAHRAKEARKVIDAMRASLQPVVEPVVEATPSPRRKS
;
A
#
# COMPACT_ATOMS: atom_id res chain seq x y z
N MET A 1 -25.33 14.37 80.67
CA MET A 1 -24.06 14.67 79.99
C MET A 1 -23.60 13.39 79.34
N ALA A 2 -23.67 13.30 78.00
CA ALA A 2 -23.34 12.10 77.24
C ALA A 2 -22.44 12.51 76.07
N PHE A 3 -21.29 11.84 75.95
CA PHE A 3 -20.30 12.06 74.89
C PHE A 3 -20.62 11.15 73.71
N THR A 4 -20.87 11.73 72.55
CA THR A 4 -20.94 11.05 71.25
C THR A 4 -19.57 11.06 70.59
N THR A 5 -19.03 9.88 70.28
CA THR A 5 -17.82 9.69 69.49
C THR A 5 -18.15 9.67 67.99
N SER A 6 -17.56 10.58 67.23
CA SER A 6 -17.65 10.62 65.77
C SER A 6 -16.69 9.61 65.13
N SER A 7 -17.23 8.71 64.33
CA SER A 7 -16.47 7.75 63.51
C SER A 7 -15.89 8.45 62.26
N THR A 8 -14.59 8.26 62.05
CA THR A 8 -13.84 8.75 60.89
C THR A 8 -14.23 7.97 59.63
N SER A 9 -14.79 8.65 58.64
CA SER A 9 -15.10 8.10 57.32
C SER A 9 -13.81 7.87 56.54
N THR A 10 -13.51 6.61 56.24
CA THR A 10 -12.43 6.20 55.34
C THR A 10 -12.71 6.72 53.93
N ALA A 11 -11.76 7.47 53.37
CA ALA A 11 -11.79 7.94 51.99
C ALA A 11 -11.65 6.73 51.05
N SER A 12 -12.67 6.45 50.24
CA SER A 12 -12.59 5.50 49.14
C SER A 12 -11.63 6.03 48.08
N HIS A 13 -10.51 5.33 47.91
CA HIS A 13 -9.54 5.59 46.86
C HIS A 13 -10.17 5.18 45.51
N LEU A 14 -10.66 6.16 44.74
CA LEU A 14 -11.11 5.97 43.37
C LEU A 14 -9.88 5.77 42.48
N SER A 15 -9.61 4.52 42.10
CA SER A 15 -8.65 4.24 41.04
C SER A 15 -9.15 4.85 39.72
N PRO A 16 -8.28 5.52 38.93
CA PRO A 16 -8.64 5.96 37.59
C PRO A 16 -8.88 4.72 36.72
N GLN A 17 -10.15 4.45 36.43
CA GLN A 17 -10.54 3.49 35.41
C GLN A 17 -10.38 4.17 34.06
N PRO A 18 -9.54 3.66 33.13
CA PRO A 18 -9.45 4.24 31.80
C PRO A 18 -10.83 4.18 31.15
N ALA A 19 -11.30 5.34 30.68
CA ALA A 19 -12.58 5.49 30.00
C ALA A 19 -12.69 4.41 28.92
N GLN A 20 -13.67 3.51 29.07
CA GLN A 20 -14.02 2.64 27.96
C GLN A 20 -14.55 3.52 26.83
N PRO A 21 -13.99 3.44 25.62
CA PRO A 21 -14.51 4.20 24.50
C PRO A 21 -15.96 3.77 24.25
N PRO A 22 -16.84 4.70 23.82
CA PRO A 22 -18.23 4.39 23.54
C PRO A 22 -18.29 3.20 22.56
N GLN A 23 -19.11 2.20 22.89
CA GLN A 23 -19.38 1.05 22.03
C GLN A 23 -20.13 1.55 20.78
N ALA A 24 -19.38 2.08 19.81
CA ALA A 24 -19.85 2.09 18.44
C ALA A 24 -20.18 0.64 18.11
N GLN A 25 -21.43 0.36 17.76
CA GLN A 25 -21.85 -0.93 17.22
C GLN A 25 -20.85 -1.27 16.12
N GLN A 26 -19.96 -2.23 16.37
CA GLN A 26 -19.04 -2.70 15.33
C GLN A 26 -19.94 -3.29 14.25
N GLU A 27 -20.11 -2.56 13.16
CA GLU A 27 -20.85 -3.03 12.00
C GLU A 27 -20.14 -4.29 11.49
N VAL A 28 -20.69 -5.45 11.87
CA VAL A 28 -20.22 -6.73 11.37
C VAL A 28 -20.47 -6.73 9.88
N LEU A 29 -19.41 -6.87 9.09
CA LEU A 29 -19.54 -6.85 7.63
C LEU A 29 -20.47 -8.00 7.20
N PRO A 30 -21.43 -7.75 6.29
CA PRO A 30 -22.34 -8.79 5.81
C PRO A 30 -21.65 -9.83 4.92
N ALA A 31 -20.38 -9.60 4.55
CA ALA A 31 -19.56 -10.55 3.82
C ALA A 31 -19.43 -11.87 4.61
N TYR A 32 -19.55 -13.00 3.91
CA TYR A 32 -19.24 -14.29 4.51
C TYR A 32 -17.73 -14.39 4.72
N ALA A 33 -17.32 -15.01 5.83
CA ALA A 33 -15.93 -15.14 6.28
C ALA A 33 -14.97 -15.96 5.40
N SER A 34 -15.25 -16.04 4.10
CA SER A 34 -14.40 -16.71 3.12
C SER A 34 -14.27 -15.94 1.80
N GLU A 35 -14.84 -14.73 1.64
CA GLU A 35 -14.71 -13.98 0.38
C GLU A 35 -13.32 -13.39 0.19
N HIS A 36 -12.61 -13.06 1.28
CA HIS A 36 -11.23 -12.57 1.24
C HIS A 36 -10.34 -13.36 2.21
N PRO A 37 -9.81 -14.51 1.76
CA PRO A 37 -8.82 -15.27 2.52
C PRO A 37 -7.62 -14.37 2.84
N TYR A 38 -6.87 -14.75 3.87
CA TYR A 38 -5.57 -14.14 4.16
C TYR A 38 -4.72 -14.13 2.88
N PHE A 39 -3.98 -13.06 2.62
CA PHE A 39 -3.15 -12.95 1.42
C PHE A 39 -1.76 -12.44 1.78
N THR A 40 -0.78 -12.79 0.94
CA THR A 40 0.54 -12.18 0.99
C THR A 40 0.80 -11.40 -0.30
N LEU A 41 1.55 -10.32 -0.20
CA LEU A 41 1.97 -9.55 -1.38
C LEU A 41 3.20 -10.22 -1.99
N LEU A 42 3.26 -10.27 -3.32
CA LEU A 42 4.38 -10.78 -4.10
C LEU A 42 4.98 -9.66 -4.94
N TYR A 43 6.30 -9.53 -4.88
CA TYR A 43 7.13 -8.65 -5.69
C TYR A 43 7.76 -9.42 -6.85
N HIS A 44 7.98 -8.76 -7.99
CA HIS A 44 8.76 -9.32 -9.09
C HIS A 44 9.68 -8.23 -9.67
N PRO A 45 10.99 -8.49 -9.87
CA PRO A 45 11.94 -7.48 -10.34
C PRO A 45 11.60 -6.83 -11.67
N LEU A 46 10.93 -7.57 -12.57
CA LEU A 46 10.48 -7.06 -13.88
C LEU A 46 9.08 -6.41 -13.86
N ARG A 47 8.46 -6.22 -12.70
CA ARG A 47 7.09 -5.69 -12.60
C ARG A 47 7.09 -4.34 -11.89
N TRP A 48 7.32 -3.29 -12.68
CA TRP A 48 7.31 -1.91 -12.25
C TRP A 48 6.27 -1.10 -13.02
N GLY A 49 5.77 -0.05 -12.38
CA GLY A 49 4.79 0.87 -12.95
C GLY A 49 5.02 2.29 -12.48
N TRP A 50 4.41 3.23 -13.20
CA TRP A 50 4.42 4.64 -12.85
C TRP A 50 3.16 4.98 -12.06
N LEU A 51 3.30 5.07 -10.74
CA LEU A 51 2.19 5.24 -9.80
C LEU A 51 2.41 6.54 -9.02
N SER A 52 1.43 7.44 -9.03
CA SER A 52 1.52 8.74 -8.34
C SER A 52 2.81 9.51 -8.66
N GLY A 53 3.26 9.48 -9.93
CA GLY A 53 4.46 10.21 -10.36
C GLY A 53 5.80 9.58 -9.93
N ARG A 54 5.81 8.30 -9.53
CA ARG A 54 7.02 7.58 -9.10
C ARG A 54 7.09 6.20 -9.75
N TRP A 55 8.31 5.68 -9.95
CA TRP A 55 8.52 4.28 -10.32
C TRP A 55 8.37 3.39 -9.09
N LEU A 56 7.32 2.59 -9.06
CA LEU A 56 7.00 1.72 -7.94
C LEU A 56 6.68 0.30 -8.43
N PRO A 57 6.96 -0.73 -7.62
CA PRO A 57 6.70 -2.11 -8.00
C PRO A 57 5.20 -2.38 -8.07
N ILE A 58 4.78 -3.18 -9.05
CA ILE A 58 3.41 -3.67 -9.16
C ILE A 58 3.32 -4.99 -8.40
N LEU A 59 2.89 -4.91 -7.14
CA LEU A 59 2.70 -6.09 -6.31
C LEU A 59 1.46 -6.89 -6.73
N ARG A 60 1.56 -8.21 -6.64
CA ARG A 60 0.43 -9.15 -6.82
C ARG A 60 0.00 -9.69 -5.47
N LYS A 61 -1.31 -9.92 -5.26
CA LYS A 61 -1.81 -10.64 -4.08
C LYS A 61 -1.82 -12.15 -4.36
N LEU A 62 -1.21 -12.94 -3.48
CA LEU A 62 -1.36 -14.39 -3.45
C LEU A 62 -2.35 -14.77 -2.37
N SER A 63 -3.45 -15.42 -2.77
CA SER A 63 -4.53 -15.85 -1.89
C SER A 63 -4.11 -17.09 -1.11
N LEU A 64 -4.18 -17.04 0.22
CA LEU A 64 -3.77 -18.13 1.12
C LEU A 64 -4.99 -18.88 1.66
N THR A 65 -5.83 -19.39 0.75
CA THR A 65 -7.01 -20.18 1.12
C THR A 65 -6.61 -21.64 1.39
N PRO A 66 -6.83 -22.18 2.59
CA PRO A 66 -6.51 -23.58 2.88
C PRO A 66 -7.15 -24.55 1.87
N GLY A 67 -6.37 -25.48 1.35
CA GLY A 67 -6.82 -26.46 0.34
C GLY A 67 -6.98 -25.92 -1.08
N SER A 68 -6.50 -24.71 -1.38
CA SER A 68 -6.50 -24.10 -2.71
C SER A 68 -5.11 -23.65 -3.12
N GLN A 69 -4.82 -23.61 -4.43
CA GLN A 69 -3.57 -23.04 -4.99
C GLN A 69 -2.27 -23.51 -4.30
N ASN A 70 -2.16 -24.79 -3.98
CA ASN A 70 -1.02 -25.39 -3.26
C ASN A 70 -0.82 -24.89 -1.81
N VAL A 71 -1.82 -24.24 -1.22
CA VAL A 71 -1.91 -24.06 0.23
C VAL A 71 -2.46 -25.35 0.82
N ASP A 72 -1.79 -25.88 1.84
CA ASP A 72 -2.24 -27.12 2.46
C ASP A 72 -3.61 -26.97 3.17
N LYS A 73 -4.15 -28.07 3.68
CA LYS A 73 -5.45 -28.05 4.37
C LYS A 73 -5.39 -27.36 5.74
N GLN A 74 -4.20 -27.19 6.29
CA GLN A 74 -3.90 -26.55 7.57
C GLN A 74 -3.63 -25.05 7.42
N GLY A 75 -3.50 -24.54 6.19
CA GLY A 75 -3.22 -23.14 5.86
C GLY A 75 -1.74 -22.80 5.64
N ASP A 76 -0.83 -23.78 5.57
CA ASP A 76 0.60 -23.55 5.26
C ASP A 76 0.76 -23.13 3.79
N PRO A 77 1.27 -21.92 3.52
CA PRO A 77 1.46 -21.40 2.17
C PRO A 77 2.82 -21.78 1.55
N SER A 78 3.66 -22.56 2.23
CA SER A 78 5.05 -22.80 1.83
C SER A 78 5.21 -23.30 0.39
N MET A 79 4.37 -24.26 -0.04
CA MET A 79 4.41 -24.78 -1.40
C MET A 79 3.91 -23.75 -2.43
N ALA A 80 2.84 -23.01 -2.11
CA ALA A 80 2.34 -21.94 -2.97
C ALA A 80 3.41 -20.86 -3.21
N ILE A 81 4.11 -20.43 -2.15
CA ILE A 81 5.21 -19.47 -2.24
C ILE A 81 6.38 -20.06 -3.04
N ALA A 82 6.72 -21.33 -2.85
CA ALA A 82 7.81 -21.98 -3.59
C ALA A 82 7.54 -22.03 -5.09
N VAL A 83 6.31 -22.36 -5.51
CA VAL A 83 5.90 -22.35 -6.93
C VAL A 83 6.02 -20.94 -7.53
N GLU A 84 5.59 -19.92 -6.80
CA GLU A 84 5.70 -18.54 -7.27
C GLU A 84 7.16 -18.06 -7.32
N SER A 85 7.99 -18.51 -6.37
CA SER A 85 9.42 -18.22 -6.37
C SER A 85 10.16 -18.80 -7.56
N GLN A 86 9.78 -19.99 -8.04
CA GLN A 86 10.31 -20.56 -9.29
C GLN A 86 9.99 -19.69 -10.52
N GLN A 87 8.94 -18.86 -10.45
CA GLN A 87 8.56 -17.91 -11.49
C GLN A 87 9.16 -16.51 -11.27
N GLY A 88 10.10 -16.36 -10.32
CA GLY A 88 10.77 -15.09 -10.05
C GLY A 88 10.02 -14.15 -9.09
N TRP A 89 8.90 -14.61 -8.49
CA TRP A 89 8.20 -13.82 -7.48
C TRP A 89 8.82 -13.97 -6.10
N ILE A 90 8.80 -12.89 -5.34
CA ILE A 90 9.37 -12.80 -3.99
C ILE A 90 8.25 -12.42 -3.04
N ALA A 91 7.97 -13.25 -2.03
CA ALA A 91 6.98 -12.93 -1.01
C ALA A 91 7.45 -11.76 -0.15
N VAL A 92 6.57 -10.77 0.03
CA VAL A 92 6.84 -9.58 0.84
C VAL A 92 6.45 -9.88 2.29
N PRO A 93 7.39 -9.83 3.24
CA PRO A 93 7.08 -10.07 4.64
C PRO A 93 6.02 -9.09 5.15
N HIS A 94 5.07 -9.58 5.96
CA HIS A 94 3.99 -8.77 6.50
C HIS A 94 4.52 -7.64 7.38
N THR A 95 5.62 -7.92 8.09
CA THR A 95 6.31 -7.00 9.00
C THR A 95 7.49 -6.28 8.34
N VAL A 96 7.48 -6.13 7.01
CA VAL A 96 8.57 -5.45 6.26
C VAL A 96 8.83 -4.05 6.80
N LEU A 97 7.75 -3.32 7.12
CA LEU A 97 7.80 -2.06 7.83
C LEU A 97 7.33 -2.30 9.28
N PRO A 98 8.17 -2.00 10.30
CA PRO A 98 7.81 -2.21 11.70
C PRO A 98 6.52 -1.48 12.09
N GLY A 99 5.57 -2.19 12.69
CA GLY A 99 4.28 -1.63 13.12
C GLY A 99 3.27 -1.39 12.00
N GLU A 100 3.59 -1.78 10.75
CA GLU A 100 2.80 -1.46 9.58
C GLU A 100 2.42 -2.70 8.74
N ASP A 101 1.63 -3.61 9.30
CA ASP A 101 1.07 -4.75 8.54
C ASP A 101 0.18 -4.33 7.35
N TYR A 102 0.50 -4.73 6.13
CA TYR A 102 -0.29 -4.36 4.96
C TYR A 102 -1.65 -5.07 4.85
N VAL A 103 -1.90 -6.08 5.69
CA VAL A 103 -3.19 -6.78 5.80
C VAL A 103 -3.91 -6.35 7.06
N VAL A 104 -5.20 -6.02 6.94
CA VAL A 104 -6.08 -5.66 8.04
C VAL A 104 -7.26 -6.63 8.08
N ALA A 105 -7.55 -7.19 9.25
CA ALA A 105 -8.69 -8.06 9.48
C ALA A 105 -9.89 -7.27 10.02
N TYR A 106 -11.07 -7.55 9.47
CA TYR A 106 -12.35 -6.99 9.91
C TYR A 106 -13.27 -8.12 10.36
N ALA A 107 -14.07 -7.87 11.40
CA ALA A 107 -15.12 -8.79 11.82
C ALA A 107 -16.20 -8.89 10.73
N ALA A 108 -16.50 -10.11 10.30
CA ALA A 108 -17.46 -10.39 9.24
C ALA A 108 -18.39 -11.54 9.66
N ARG A 109 -19.50 -11.72 8.94
CA ARG A 109 -20.42 -12.81 9.23
C ARG A 109 -19.74 -14.16 9.01
N GLY A 110 -19.49 -14.87 10.11
CA GLY A 110 -18.88 -16.21 10.09
C GLY A 110 -17.37 -16.24 10.38
N GLY A 111 -16.73 -15.12 10.77
CA GLY A 111 -15.29 -15.06 11.00
C GLY A 111 -14.65 -13.71 10.65
N LEU A 112 -13.45 -13.74 10.08
CA LEU A 112 -12.67 -12.55 9.72
C LEU A 112 -12.58 -12.39 8.20
N ALA A 113 -12.65 -11.15 7.73
CA ALA A 113 -12.37 -10.77 6.35
C ALA A 113 -11.07 -9.96 6.28
N HIS A 114 -10.17 -10.30 5.36
CA HIS A 114 -8.86 -9.68 5.24
C HIS A 114 -8.82 -8.73 4.04
N PHE A 115 -8.43 -7.48 4.29
CA PHE A 115 -8.30 -6.45 3.26
C PHE A 115 -6.91 -5.85 3.33
N SER A 116 -6.49 -5.19 2.26
CA SER A 116 -5.29 -4.36 2.32
C SER A 116 -5.55 -3.12 3.17
N ARG A 117 -4.52 -2.59 3.85
CA ARG A 117 -4.65 -1.39 4.68
C ARG A 117 -5.22 -0.17 3.92
N TRP A 118 -5.04 -0.12 2.60
CA TRP A 118 -5.47 0.98 1.74
C TRP A 118 -6.89 0.82 1.20
N GLU A 119 -7.55 -0.30 1.47
CA GLU A 119 -8.94 -0.51 1.08
C GLU A 119 -9.87 0.17 2.10
N LYS A 120 -10.58 1.20 1.62
CA LYS A 120 -11.64 1.91 2.35
C LYS A 120 -12.96 1.19 2.12
N LEU A 121 -13.43 0.54 3.18
CA LEU A 121 -14.68 -0.22 3.20
C LEU A 121 -15.86 0.71 3.49
N LYS A 122 -16.92 0.62 2.68
CA LYS A 122 -18.18 1.35 2.90
C LYS A 122 -19.36 0.41 2.69
N LEU A 123 -20.27 0.36 3.67
CA LEU A 123 -21.51 -0.39 3.55
C LEU A 123 -22.62 0.52 3.01
N LEU A 124 -23.10 0.24 1.80
CA LEU A 124 -24.15 1.03 1.15
C LEU A 124 -25.33 0.11 0.80
N GLY A 125 -26.47 0.30 1.46
CA GLY A 125 -27.68 -0.50 1.21
C GLY A 125 -27.48 -2.00 1.42
N GLY A 126 -26.68 -2.39 2.42
CA GLY A 126 -26.35 -3.81 2.70
C GLY A 126 -25.31 -4.42 1.77
N ARG A 127 -24.79 -3.66 0.78
CA ARG A 127 -23.68 -4.09 -0.08
C ARG A 127 -22.37 -3.47 0.38
N LEU A 128 -21.34 -4.31 0.51
CA LEU A 128 -19.98 -3.84 0.74
C LEU A 128 -19.43 -3.23 -0.55
N THR A 129 -18.98 -1.99 -0.47
CA THR A 129 -18.26 -1.29 -1.53
C THR A 129 -16.85 -1.00 -1.03
N THR A 130 -15.87 -1.13 -1.92
CA THR A 130 -14.47 -0.89 -1.62
C THR A 130 -13.95 0.23 -2.52
N SER A 131 -13.11 1.09 -1.95
CA SER A 131 -12.34 2.10 -2.67
C SER A 131 -10.89 2.04 -2.19
N SER A 132 -9.94 2.49 -3.00
CA SER A 132 -8.51 2.40 -2.67
C SER A 132 -7.93 3.77 -2.29
N ASP A 133 -7.06 3.79 -1.29
CA ASP A 133 -6.17 4.91 -0.99
C ASP A 133 -4.88 4.79 -1.81
N GLU A 134 -4.94 5.24 -3.07
CA GLU A 134 -3.83 5.10 -4.02
C GLU A 134 -2.56 5.83 -3.56
N HIS A 135 -2.70 7.01 -2.96
CA HIS A 135 -1.57 7.78 -2.43
C HIS A 135 -0.95 7.07 -1.24
N GLY A 136 -1.75 6.64 -0.25
CA GLY A 136 -1.25 5.89 0.89
C GLY A 136 -0.59 4.57 0.50
N TYR A 137 -1.06 3.92 -0.56
CA TYR A 137 -0.43 2.72 -1.11
C TYR A 137 0.90 3.04 -1.78
N ALA A 138 0.96 4.09 -2.60
CA ALA A 138 2.20 4.51 -3.25
C ALA A 138 3.29 4.90 -2.22
N ASP A 139 2.92 5.61 -1.15
CA ASP A 139 3.83 5.99 -0.07
C ASP A 139 4.31 4.78 0.75
N TYR A 140 3.48 3.76 0.90
CA TYR A 140 3.92 2.48 1.47
C TYR A 140 4.94 1.79 0.57
N LEU A 141 4.67 1.69 -0.74
CA LEU A 141 5.57 1.03 -1.69
C LEU A 141 6.94 1.70 -1.73
N GLU A 142 6.99 3.04 -1.74
CA GLU A 142 8.24 3.79 -1.71
C GLU A 142 9.07 3.44 -0.47
N ARG A 143 8.43 3.39 0.71
CA ARG A 143 9.11 3.02 1.96
C ARG A 143 9.56 1.56 1.98
N VAL A 144 8.77 0.65 1.40
CA VAL A 144 9.17 -0.75 1.21
C VAL A 144 10.37 -0.86 0.29
N CYS A 145 10.37 -0.15 -0.84
CA CYS A 145 11.50 -0.11 -1.78
C CYS A 145 12.76 0.40 -1.10
N ALA A 146 12.67 1.51 -0.36
CA ALA A 146 13.79 2.04 0.41
C ALA A 146 14.29 1.03 1.47
N ARG A 147 13.37 0.34 2.15
CA ARG A 147 13.71 -0.65 3.19
C ARG A 147 14.38 -1.90 2.64
N LEU A 148 13.95 -2.37 1.48
CA LEU A 148 14.40 -3.61 0.84
C LEU A 148 15.46 -3.39 -0.25
N GLY A 149 15.81 -2.14 -0.55
CA GLY A 149 16.76 -1.79 -1.61
C GLY A 149 16.25 -2.12 -3.01
N TRP A 150 14.93 -2.06 -3.22
CA TRP A 150 14.35 -2.33 -4.54
C TRP A 150 14.41 -1.07 -5.39
N THR A 151 15.01 -1.21 -6.58
CA THR A 151 15.05 -0.20 -7.61
C THR A 151 14.64 -0.83 -8.94
N PRO A 152 13.94 -0.10 -9.82
CA PRO A 152 13.60 -0.63 -11.13
C PRO A 152 14.88 -0.83 -11.94
N ASP A 153 14.91 -1.91 -12.70
CA ASP A 153 15.94 -2.10 -13.71
C ASP A 153 15.75 -1.07 -14.84
N PRO A 154 16.81 -0.37 -15.31
CA PRO A 154 16.71 0.59 -16.39
C PRO A 154 16.02 0.06 -17.64
N ASP A 155 16.26 -1.20 -18.01
CA ASP A 155 15.67 -1.81 -19.22
C ASP A 155 14.15 -2.00 -19.06
N VAL A 156 13.69 -2.28 -17.84
CA VAL A 156 12.25 -2.38 -17.52
C VAL A 156 11.58 -1.01 -17.64
N VAL A 157 12.27 0.05 -17.19
CA VAL A 157 11.77 1.42 -17.30
C VAL A 157 11.69 1.84 -18.77
N GLU A 158 12.75 1.64 -19.54
CA GLU A 158 12.80 1.98 -20.96
C GLU A 158 11.75 1.20 -21.76
N GLY A 159 11.63 -0.12 -21.49
CA GLY A 159 10.61 -0.94 -22.11
C GLY A 159 9.19 -0.45 -21.82
N ARG A 160 8.93 0.06 -20.60
CA ARG A 160 7.62 0.61 -20.24
C ARG A 160 7.34 1.95 -20.93
N ILE A 161 8.34 2.82 -21.03
CA ILE A 161 8.24 4.09 -21.76
C ILE A 161 7.96 3.81 -23.24
N THR A 162 8.72 2.90 -23.84
CA THR A 162 8.57 2.51 -25.26
C THR A 162 7.18 1.95 -25.55
N ALA A 163 6.66 1.09 -24.67
CA ALA A 163 5.30 0.56 -24.81
C ALA A 163 4.24 1.66 -24.76
N LEU A 164 4.35 2.60 -23.81
CA LEU A 164 3.42 3.73 -23.69
C LEU A 164 3.54 4.71 -24.87
N GLU A 165 4.73 4.90 -25.42
CA GLU A 165 4.96 5.68 -26.65
C GLU A 165 4.26 5.05 -27.85
N ALA A 166 4.34 3.72 -28.01
CA ALA A 166 3.64 3.01 -29.06
C ALA A 166 2.11 3.16 -28.93
N GLU A 167 1.56 3.03 -27.71
CA GLU A 167 0.13 3.28 -27.44
C GLU A 167 -0.26 4.74 -27.75
N CYS A 168 0.58 5.71 -27.34
CA CYS A 168 0.36 7.13 -27.62
C CYS A 168 0.30 7.40 -29.14
N VAL A 169 1.21 6.82 -29.93
CA VAL A 169 1.21 6.96 -31.40
C VAL A 169 -0.06 6.38 -32.02
N GLN A 170 -0.54 5.23 -31.53
CA GLN A 170 -1.80 4.64 -31.99
C GLN A 170 -3.00 5.54 -31.67
N ASP A 171 -3.07 6.09 -30.45
CA ASP A 171 -4.14 7.01 -30.04
C ASP A 171 -4.07 8.35 -30.82
N GLU A 172 -2.88 8.86 -31.15
CA GLU A 172 -2.71 10.05 -31.99
C GLU A 172 -3.21 9.83 -33.43
N ALA A 173 -2.97 8.64 -34.00
CA ALA A 173 -3.48 8.29 -35.32
C ALA A 173 -5.02 8.20 -35.36
N ALA A 174 -5.65 7.77 -34.26
CA ALA A 174 -7.10 7.69 -34.13
C ALA A 174 -7.76 9.01 -33.71
N ALA A 175 -7.00 9.98 -33.21
CA ALA A 175 -7.49 11.26 -32.70
C ALA A 175 -8.41 12.07 -33.65
N PRO A 176 -8.22 12.08 -34.99
CA PRO A 176 -9.09 12.83 -35.90
C PRO A 176 -10.56 12.37 -35.88
N THR A 177 -10.81 11.11 -35.52
CA THR A 177 -12.15 10.49 -35.51
C THR A 177 -12.63 10.09 -34.12
N ASP A 178 -11.72 9.98 -33.13
CA ASP A 178 -12.05 9.67 -31.74
C ASP A 178 -11.46 10.71 -30.76
N LEU A 179 -12.35 11.54 -30.18
CA LEU A 179 -11.98 12.53 -29.16
C LEU A 179 -11.41 11.89 -27.89
N LYS A 180 -11.80 10.65 -27.54
CA LYS A 180 -11.24 9.95 -26.39
C LYS A 180 -9.80 9.53 -26.68
N ALA A 181 -9.49 9.10 -27.89
CA ALA A 181 -8.12 8.82 -28.32
C ALA A 181 -7.25 10.08 -28.25
N ALA A 182 -7.76 11.22 -28.74
CA ALA A 182 -7.06 12.51 -28.62
C ALA A 182 -6.73 12.88 -27.16
N HIS A 183 -7.68 12.67 -26.23
CA HIS A 183 -7.46 12.91 -24.81
C HIS A 183 -6.43 11.93 -24.20
N ARG A 184 -6.54 10.63 -24.50
CA ARG A 184 -5.59 9.62 -24.01
C ARG A 184 -4.17 9.87 -24.49
N ALA A 185 -3.98 10.19 -25.77
CA ALA A 185 -2.68 10.57 -26.33
C ALA A 185 -2.05 11.75 -25.58
N LYS A 186 -2.83 12.80 -25.33
CA LYS A 186 -2.34 13.98 -24.59
C LYS A 186 -1.90 13.64 -23.17
N GLU A 187 -2.67 12.84 -22.43
CA GLU A 187 -2.31 12.42 -21.07
C GLU A 187 -1.12 11.45 -21.09
N ALA A 188 -1.06 10.51 -22.05
CA ALA A 188 0.07 9.61 -22.23
C ALA A 188 1.37 10.38 -22.47
N ARG A 189 1.34 11.44 -23.30
CA ARG A 189 2.51 12.31 -23.55
C ARG A 189 3.04 12.95 -22.27
N LYS A 190 2.16 13.52 -21.44
CA LYS A 190 2.54 14.10 -20.14
C LYS A 190 3.18 13.05 -19.22
N VAL A 191 2.63 11.83 -19.22
CA VAL A 191 3.16 10.73 -18.40
C VAL A 191 4.53 10.29 -18.92
N ILE A 192 4.70 10.15 -20.24
CA ILE A 192 6.00 9.82 -20.87
C ILE A 192 7.04 10.89 -20.52
N ASP A 193 6.69 12.16 -20.62
CA ASP A 193 7.60 13.26 -20.28
C ASP A 193 8.01 13.22 -18.80
N ALA A 194 7.06 12.95 -17.89
CA ALA A 194 7.33 12.78 -16.47
C ALA A 194 8.21 11.56 -16.16
N MET A 195 7.95 10.42 -16.82
CA MET A 195 8.77 9.22 -16.71
C MET A 195 10.21 9.48 -17.17
N ARG A 196 10.39 10.15 -18.33
CA ARG A 196 11.72 10.51 -18.86
C ARG A 196 12.43 11.51 -17.95
N ALA A 197 11.72 12.49 -17.40
CA ALA A 197 12.29 13.44 -16.45
C ALA A 197 12.81 12.73 -15.18
N SER A 198 12.14 11.67 -14.71
CA SER A 198 12.56 10.90 -13.54
C SER A 198 13.87 10.11 -13.73
N LEU A 199 14.28 9.87 -14.99
CA LEU A 199 15.55 9.20 -15.31
C LEU A 199 16.75 10.15 -15.31
N GLN A 200 16.50 11.46 -15.39
CA GLN A 200 17.60 12.42 -15.40
C GLN A 200 18.19 12.49 -13.99
N PRO A 201 19.51 12.30 -13.82
CA PRO A 201 20.12 12.50 -12.53
C PRO A 201 19.83 13.93 -12.09
N VAL A 202 19.39 14.11 -10.85
CA VAL A 202 19.25 15.44 -10.25
C VAL A 202 20.67 16.00 -10.19
N VAL A 203 21.03 16.81 -11.18
CA VAL A 203 22.27 17.58 -11.15
C VAL A 203 22.03 18.64 -10.09
N GLU A 204 22.38 18.33 -8.84
CA GLU A 204 22.41 19.34 -7.80
C GLU A 204 23.35 20.45 -8.30
N PRO A 205 22.91 21.72 -8.31
CA PRO A 205 23.79 22.80 -8.70
C PRO A 205 24.97 22.76 -7.74
N VAL A 206 26.16 22.48 -8.28
CA VAL A 206 27.40 22.57 -7.52
C VAL A 206 27.48 24.00 -7.03
N VAL A 207 27.12 24.22 -5.77
CA VAL A 207 27.29 25.50 -5.10
C VAL A 207 28.80 25.67 -4.99
N GLU A 208 29.41 26.35 -5.96
CA GLU A 208 30.80 26.77 -5.91
C GLU A 208 30.99 27.52 -4.59
N ALA A 209 31.65 26.85 -3.64
CA ALA A 209 31.92 27.40 -2.33
C ALA A 209 32.69 28.71 -2.53
N THR A 210 32.02 29.83 -2.29
CA THR A 210 32.64 31.14 -2.43
C THR A 210 33.84 31.18 -1.48
N PRO A 211 35.07 31.41 -1.98
CA PRO A 211 36.26 31.33 -1.16
C PRO A 211 36.16 32.34 -0.02
N SER A 212 36.14 31.83 1.21
CA SER A 212 36.06 32.63 2.42
C SER A 212 37.26 33.59 2.47
N PRO A 213 37.05 34.91 2.66
CA PRO A 213 38.14 35.87 2.64
C PRO A 213 39.10 35.62 3.81
N ARG A 214 40.35 35.26 3.50
CA ARG A 214 41.44 35.14 4.48
C ARG A 214 41.59 36.46 5.23
N ARG A 215 41.29 36.46 6.54
CA ARG A 215 41.69 37.53 7.46
C ARG A 215 43.21 37.65 7.44
N LYS A 216 43.72 38.79 6.99
CA LYS A 216 45.12 39.18 7.22
C LYS A 216 45.24 39.63 8.68
N SER A 217 46.14 38.98 9.42
CA SER A 217 46.60 39.34 10.76
C SER A 217 47.60 40.47 10.72
#